data_AF-A0A1X0KEP2-F1
#
_entry.id   AF-A0A1X0KEP2-F1
#
_cell.length_a   1.000
_cell.length_b   1.000
_cell.length_c   1.000
_cell.angle_alpha   90.00
_cell.angle_beta   90.00
_cell.angle_gamma   90.00
#
_symmetry.space_group_name_H-M   'P 1'
#
loop_
_entity.id
_entity.type
_entity.pdbx_description
1 polymer ?
#
loop_
_entity_poly.entity_id
_entity_poly.type
_entity_poly.pdbx_seq_one_letter_code
_entity_poly.pdbx_strand_id
1 'polypeptide(L)'
;MAGKLIVSVSGIGERTLTDVEAFCAQMDARNVPVSLLVAPRLSGDYRLDRDPHTVEWLTNRRSGGDAIVLHGYDDAATKKRRGEFAILRAHEANLRLMAADRVLEHLGLRTRLFAAPGWVVSPGVVKALPDNGFRLLADLHGITDLVRHTTVRSRVLGIGEGFLTEPWWCRMVVLSAERIARRGGVVRVAVAARHLRKPGPLQAMLDAVDLSLMHGCAPTVYRWRRDKAILDAA
;
A
#
# COMPACT_ATOMS: atom_id res chain seq x y z
N MET A 1 -23.01 -2.60 -9.76
CA MET A 1 -21.61 -2.59 -10.26
C MET A 1 -20.82 -3.60 -9.45
N ALA A 2 -19.93 -4.35 -10.11
CA ALA A 2 -18.99 -5.22 -9.41
C ALA A 2 -18.14 -4.39 -8.43
N GLY A 3 -17.91 -4.91 -7.23
CA GLY A 3 -17.00 -4.28 -6.26
C GLY A 3 -15.56 -4.26 -6.78
N LYS A 4 -14.65 -3.68 -6.00
CA LYS A 4 -13.22 -3.61 -6.35
C LYS A 4 -12.39 -4.24 -5.24
N LEU A 5 -11.28 -4.87 -5.60
CA LEU A 5 -10.33 -5.45 -4.65
C LEU A 5 -8.93 -4.88 -4.89
N ILE A 6 -8.36 -4.22 -3.87
CA ILE A 6 -6.97 -3.78 -3.84
C ILE A 6 -6.24 -4.55 -2.75
N VAL A 7 -5.17 -5.24 -3.12
CA VAL A 7 -4.25 -5.93 -2.20
C VAL A 7 -2.96 -5.14 -2.09
N SER A 8 -2.45 -4.94 -0.88
CA SER A 8 -1.24 -4.16 -0.64
C SER A 8 -0.27 -4.85 0.32
N VAL A 9 1.03 -4.70 0.05
CA VAL A 9 2.10 -5.24 0.90
C VAL A 9 3.12 -4.15 1.18
N SER A 10 3.50 -3.99 2.45
CA SER A 10 4.50 -3.01 2.91
C SER A 10 5.67 -3.67 3.61
N GLY A 11 6.72 -2.90 3.93
CA GLY A 11 7.90 -3.41 4.62
C GLY A 11 8.71 -4.40 3.77
N ILE A 12 8.77 -4.15 2.46
CA ILE A 12 9.48 -4.95 1.46
C ILE A 12 10.97 -4.59 1.51
N GLY A 13 11.82 -5.59 1.74
CA GLY A 13 13.27 -5.47 1.64
C GLY A 13 13.95 -6.84 1.75
N GLU A 14 15.28 -6.87 1.72
CA GLU A 14 16.09 -8.10 1.69
C GLU A 14 15.60 -9.22 2.66
N ARG A 15 15.16 -8.84 3.87
CA ARG A 15 14.77 -9.80 4.93
C ARG A 15 13.35 -10.35 4.80
N THR A 16 12.51 -9.71 3.99
CA THR A 16 11.11 -10.05 3.82
C THR A 16 10.77 -10.46 2.40
N LEU A 17 11.70 -10.25 1.44
CA LEU A 17 11.44 -10.44 0.03
C LEU A 17 10.93 -11.84 -0.31
N THR A 18 11.52 -12.90 0.25
CA THR A 18 11.08 -14.28 0.00
C THR A 18 9.62 -14.52 0.42
N ASP A 19 9.20 -13.97 1.56
CA ASP A 19 7.80 -14.07 2.01
C ASP A 19 6.86 -13.29 1.08
N VAL A 20 7.31 -12.12 0.60
CA VAL A 20 6.54 -11.27 -0.33
C VAL A 20 6.42 -11.93 -1.70
N GLU A 21 7.49 -12.53 -2.21
CA GLU A 21 7.52 -13.30 -3.46
C GLU A 21 6.52 -14.45 -3.42
N ALA A 22 6.57 -15.26 -2.35
CA ALA A 22 5.63 -16.36 -2.16
C ALA A 22 4.17 -15.88 -2.09
N PHE A 23 3.92 -14.76 -1.40
CA PHE A 23 2.59 -14.15 -1.36
C PHE A 23 2.16 -13.62 -2.73
N CYS A 24 3.05 -12.97 -3.48
CA CYS A 24 2.74 -12.47 -4.83
C CYS A 24 2.43 -13.62 -5.79
N ALA A 25 3.14 -14.75 -5.71
CA ALA A 25 2.82 -15.95 -6.50
C ALA A 25 1.41 -16.48 -6.21
N GLN A 26 0.96 -16.43 -4.94
CA GLN A 26 -0.43 -16.77 -4.58
C GLN A 26 -1.45 -15.79 -5.17
N MET A 27 -1.10 -14.52 -5.29
CA MET A 27 -1.95 -13.50 -5.92
C MET A 27 -1.97 -13.66 -7.44
N ASP A 28 -0.84 -13.98 -8.07
CA ASP A 28 -0.71 -14.25 -9.50
C ASP A 28 -1.57 -15.46 -9.91
N ALA A 29 -1.56 -16.53 -9.12
CA ALA A 29 -2.43 -17.70 -9.32
C ALA A 29 -3.94 -17.35 -9.29
N ARG A 30 -4.30 -16.23 -8.66
CA ARG A 30 -5.66 -15.68 -8.57
C ARG A 30 -5.92 -14.54 -9.56
N ASN A 31 -4.95 -14.20 -10.41
CA ASN A 31 -4.96 -13.05 -11.30
C ASN A 31 -5.22 -11.71 -10.55
N VAL A 32 -4.66 -11.58 -9.35
CA VAL A 32 -4.78 -10.38 -8.51
C VAL A 32 -3.47 -9.59 -8.54
N PRO A 33 -3.40 -8.42 -9.18
CA PRO A 33 -2.22 -7.58 -9.12
C PRO A 33 -2.07 -6.95 -7.72
N VAL A 34 -0.83 -6.67 -7.32
CA VAL A 34 -0.49 -6.18 -5.97
C VAL A 34 -0.04 -4.73 -6.02
N SER A 35 -0.45 -3.94 -5.02
CA SER A 35 0.11 -2.61 -4.76
C SER A 35 1.25 -2.71 -3.74
N LEU A 36 2.48 -2.62 -4.22
CA LEU A 36 3.70 -2.73 -3.44
C LEU A 36 4.01 -1.37 -2.81
N LEU A 37 3.89 -1.30 -1.48
CA LEU A 37 4.09 -0.10 -0.67
C LEU A 37 5.58 -0.01 -0.33
N VAL A 38 6.32 0.77 -1.11
CA VAL A 38 7.79 0.83 -1.08
C VAL A 38 8.26 2.03 -0.27
N ALA A 39 9.10 1.77 0.73
CA ALA A 39 9.80 2.79 1.49
C ALA A 39 11.31 2.74 1.15
N PRO A 40 11.96 3.88 0.83
CA PRO A 40 13.40 3.92 0.57
C PRO A 40 14.26 3.45 1.75
N ARG A 41 13.79 3.66 2.99
CA ARG A 41 14.46 3.20 4.21
C ARG A 41 13.49 2.45 5.10
N LEU A 42 13.99 1.37 5.72
CA LEU A 42 13.27 0.57 6.70
C LEU A 42 14.08 0.50 8.01
N SER A 43 13.49 -0.12 9.04
CA SER A 43 14.16 -0.39 10.31
C SER A 43 15.47 -1.17 10.16
N GLY A 44 16.43 -0.96 11.06
CA GLY A 44 17.68 -1.73 11.10
C GLY A 44 18.69 -1.30 10.03
N ASP A 45 18.76 0.00 9.74
CA ASP A 45 19.67 0.64 8.78
C ASP A 45 19.51 0.18 7.31
N TYR A 46 18.42 -0.52 7.00
CA TYR A 46 18.09 -0.94 5.64
C TYR A 46 17.89 0.27 4.72
N ARG A 47 18.44 0.16 3.50
CA ARG A 47 18.26 1.14 2.44
C ARG A 47 18.05 0.42 1.11
N LEU A 48 16.99 0.80 0.40
CA LEU A 48 16.63 0.19 -0.88
C LEU A 48 17.70 0.45 -1.96
N ASP A 49 18.39 1.60 -1.89
CA ASP A 49 19.48 1.95 -2.81
C ASP A 49 20.74 1.07 -2.66
N ARG A 50 20.80 0.22 -1.63
CA ARG A 50 21.87 -0.77 -1.41
C ARG A 50 21.40 -2.21 -1.58
N ASP A 51 20.18 -2.41 -2.05
CA ASP A 51 19.55 -3.72 -2.24
C ASP A 51 19.11 -3.89 -3.71
N PRO A 52 20.08 -4.14 -4.62
CA PRO A 52 19.79 -4.22 -6.05
C PRO A 52 18.84 -5.37 -6.38
N HIS A 53 18.85 -6.46 -5.61
CA HIS A 53 17.97 -7.60 -5.82
C HIS A 53 16.50 -7.23 -5.59
N THR A 54 16.19 -6.55 -4.48
CA THR A 54 14.81 -6.06 -4.25
C THR A 54 14.41 -5.02 -5.30
N VAL A 55 15.32 -4.15 -5.75
CA VAL A 55 15.02 -3.15 -6.81
C VAL A 55 14.70 -3.81 -8.14
N GLU A 56 15.48 -4.80 -8.55
CA GLU A 56 15.22 -5.58 -9.77
C GLU A 56 13.87 -6.30 -9.68
N TRP A 57 13.61 -6.95 -8.55
CA TRP A 57 12.33 -7.61 -8.30
C TRP A 57 11.15 -6.64 -8.41
N LEU A 58 11.21 -5.48 -7.75
CA LEU A 58 10.16 -4.44 -7.82
C LEU A 58 9.96 -3.95 -9.26
N THR A 59 11.03 -3.81 -10.03
CA THR A 59 10.99 -3.40 -11.44
C THR A 59 10.27 -4.44 -12.30
N ASN A 60 10.57 -5.71 -12.09
CA ASN A 60 9.91 -6.82 -12.78
C ASN A 60 8.43 -6.91 -12.42
N ARG A 61 8.08 -6.81 -11.13
CA ARG A 61 6.68 -6.77 -10.66
C ARG A 61 5.89 -5.63 -11.30
N ARG A 62 6.46 -4.41 -11.32
CA ARG A 62 5.84 -3.25 -11.96
C ARG A 62 5.56 -3.50 -13.45
N SER A 63 6.51 -4.13 -14.14
CA SER A 63 6.37 -4.47 -15.56
C SER A 63 5.29 -5.54 -15.80
N GLY A 64 5.07 -6.41 -14.82
CA GLY A 64 3.98 -7.40 -14.78
C GLY A 64 2.59 -6.83 -14.43
N GLY A 65 2.49 -5.55 -14.06
CA GLY A 65 1.21 -4.86 -13.80
C GLY A 65 0.95 -4.47 -12.35
N ASP A 66 1.85 -4.83 -11.43
CA ASP A 66 1.79 -4.37 -10.04
C ASP A 66 2.03 -2.86 -9.95
N ALA A 67 1.49 -2.23 -8.90
CA ALA A 67 1.73 -0.82 -8.64
C ALA A 67 2.87 -0.63 -7.64
N ILE A 68 3.79 0.28 -7.96
CA ILE A 68 4.72 0.84 -6.98
C ILE A 68 4.07 2.07 -6.36
N VAL A 69 3.94 2.08 -5.04
CA VAL A 69 3.35 3.18 -4.27
C VAL A 69 4.35 3.62 -3.22
N LEU A 70 4.64 4.92 -3.16
CA LEU A 70 5.56 5.43 -2.15
C LEU A 70 4.91 5.29 -0.78
N HIS A 71 5.59 4.62 0.14
CA HIS A 71 5.12 4.35 1.49
C HIS A 71 6.05 4.95 2.54
N GLY A 72 6.24 6.25 2.41
CA GLY A 72 7.07 7.01 3.32
C GLY A 72 8.55 7.09 2.92
N TYR A 73 9.36 7.69 3.78
CA TYR A 73 10.80 7.83 3.60
C TYR A 73 11.60 6.99 4.59
N ASP A 74 11.25 7.03 5.88
CA ASP A 74 12.00 6.36 6.96
C ASP A 74 11.05 5.69 7.96
N ASP A 75 10.85 4.38 7.78
CA ASP A 75 10.06 3.58 8.72
C ASP A 75 10.79 3.45 10.08
N ALA A 76 12.13 3.55 10.13
CA ALA A 76 12.92 3.44 11.36
C ALA A 76 12.73 4.65 12.31
N ALA A 77 12.40 5.82 11.76
CA ALA A 77 12.09 7.03 12.53
C ALA A 77 10.74 6.94 13.28
N THR A 78 9.93 5.90 13.04
CA THR A 78 8.57 5.75 13.60
C THR A 78 8.52 5.05 14.97
N LYS A 79 9.57 5.16 15.80
CA LYS A 79 9.57 4.63 17.20
C LYS A 79 8.42 5.13 18.10
N LYS A 80 7.53 6.01 17.62
CA LYS A 80 6.30 6.45 18.30
C LYS A 80 5.09 5.80 17.63
N ARG A 81 4.05 5.46 18.41
CA ARG A 81 2.75 4.87 18.01
C ARG A 81 1.99 5.57 16.84
N ARG A 82 2.54 6.61 16.20
CA ARG A 82 1.97 7.36 15.08
C ARG A 82 2.99 7.35 13.93
N GLY A 83 2.57 6.94 12.74
CA GLY A 83 3.42 6.89 11.55
C GLY A 83 4.10 8.23 11.25
N GLU A 84 5.24 8.19 10.56
CA GLU A 84 6.15 9.33 10.43
C GLU A 84 5.47 10.62 9.94
N PHE A 85 4.47 10.49 9.05
CA PHE A 85 3.76 11.61 8.42
C PHE A 85 2.52 12.09 9.19
N ALA A 86 2.16 11.45 10.31
CA ALA A 86 0.94 11.77 11.05
C ALA A 86 0.96 13.13 11.76
N ILE A 87 2.15 13.67 12.05
CA ILE A 87 2.31 14.91 12.84
C ILE A 87 3.26 15.94 12.20
N LEU A 88 3.80 15.68 11.00
CA LEU A 88 4.78 16.57 10.39
C LEU A 88 4.17 17.90 9.96
N ARG A 89 4.94 18.97 10.13
CA ARG A 89 4.66 20.26 9.48
C ARG A 89 4.93 20.14 7.98
N ALA A 90 4.27 20.96 7.18
CA ALA A 90 4.37 20.91 5.72
C ALA A 90 5.81 21.00 5.19
N HIS A 91 6.66 21.84 5.79
CA HIS A 91 8.05 22.00 5.37
C HIS A 91 8.88 20.71 5.58
N GLU A 92 8.74 20.05 6.72
CA GLU A 92 9.46 18.80 7.00
C GLU A 92 8.91 17.65 6.16
N ALA A 93 7.59 17.60 5.99
CA ALA A 93 6.96 16.65 5.08
C ALA A 93 7.50 16.80 3.65
N ASN A 94 7.63 18.03 3.17
CA ASN A 94 8.17 18.34 1.85
C ASN A 94 9.59 17.79 1.67
N LEU A 95 10.49 18.04 2.61
CA LEU A 95 11.87 17.55 2.54
C LEU A 95 11.94 16.01 2.48
N ARG A 96 11.12 15.31 3.28
CA ARG A 96 11.08 13.85 3.27
C ARG A 96 10.47 13.28 1.98
N LEU A 97 9.40 13.89 1.48
CA LEU A 97 8.79 13.50 0.20
C LEU A 97 9.75 13.73 -0.97
N MET A 98 10.44 14.87 -1.02
CA MET A 98 11.46 15.16 -2.04
C MET A 98 12.61 14.14 -2.00
N ALA A 99 13.12 13.83 -0.80
CA ALA A 99 14.19 12.85 -0.64
C ALA A 99 13.73 11.46 -1.09
N ALA A 100 12.53 11.05 -0.72
CA ALA A 100 11.97 9.76 -1.11
C ALA A 100 11.72 9.64 -2.61
N ASP A 101 11.11 10.66 -3.24
CA ASP A 101 10.88 10.70 -4.70
C ASP A 101 12.20 10.62 -5.45
N ARG A 102 13.24 11.34 -5.01
CA ARG A 102 14.57 11.29 -5.64
C ARG A 102 15.23 9.91 -5.56
N VAL A 103 15.14 9.23 -4.41
CA VAL A 103 15.69 7.87 -4.29
C VAL A 103 14.95 6.92 -5.23
N LEU A 104 13.62 6.92 -5.23
CA LEU A 104 12.86 6.05 -6.14
C LEU A 104 13.07 6.42 -7.62
N GLU A 105 13.24 7.71 -7.94
CA GLU A 105 13.59 8.16 -9.28
C GLU A 105 14.95 7.63 -9.75
N HIS A 106 15.97 7.72 -8.90
CA HIS A 106 17.30 7.18 -9.20
C HIS A 106 17.28 5.66 -9.44
N LEU A 107 16.39 4.94 -8.76
CA LEU A 107 16.21 3.49 -8.89
C LEU A 107 15.25 3.10 -10.03
N GLY A 108 14.72 4.05 -10.82
CA GLY A 108 13.74 3.77 -11.88
C GLY A 108 12.33 3.40 -11.37
N LEU A 109 12.09 3.50 -10.07
CA LEU A 109 10.86 3.14 -9.38
C LEU A 109 9.93 4.35 -9.13
N ARG A 110 10.19 5.49 -9.78
CA ARG A 110 9.41 6.71 -9.59
C ARG A 110 7.90 6.47 -9.73
N THR A 111 7.13 6.99 -8.77
CA THR A 111 5.66 6.86 -8.73
C THR A 111 5.00 8.18 -8.35
N ARG A 112 3.72 8.33 -8.73
CA ARG A 112 2.87 9.47 -8.37
C ARG A 112 1.80 9.10 -7.34
N LEU A 113 1.93 7.90 -6.77
CA LEU A 113 1.02 7.32 -5.81
C LEU A 113 1.70 7.35 -4.44
N PHE A 114 0.97 7.81 -3.42
CA PHE A 114 1.45 7.83 -2.05
C PHE A 114 0.48 7.07 -1.15
N ALA A 115 1.00 6.17 -0.33
CA ALA A 115 0.27 5.53 0.75
C ALA A 115 0.90 5.98 2.07
N ALA A 116 0.07 6.45 2.99
CA ALA A 116 0.55 6.95 4.28
C ALA A 116 1.12 5.82 5.15
N PRO A 117 2.37 5.89 5.64
CA PRO A 117 2.87 4.97 6.67
C PRO A 117 1.96 4.99 7.90
N GLY A 118 1.52 3.81 8.35
CA GLY A 118 0.52 3.69 9.42
C GLY A 118 -0.85 4.29 9.06
N TRP A 119 -1.10 4.56 7.78
CA TRP A 119 -2.37 4.99 7.19
C TRP A 119 -2.88 6.37 7.64
N VAL A 120 -2.02 7.20 8.23
CA VAL A 120 -2.37 8.53 8.74
C VAL A 120 -1.39 9.58 8.21
N VAL A 121 -1.94 10.69 7.70
CA VAL A 121 -1.19 11.87 7.26
C VAL A 121 -1.67 13.13 7.98
N SER A 122 -0.76 14.07 8.22
CA SER A 122 -1.14 15.41 8.67
C SER A 122 -1.69 16.24 7.50
N PRO A 123 -2.48 17.31 7.77
CA PRO A 123 -2.90 18.26 6.74
C PRO A 123 -1.73 18.88 5.97
N GLY A 124 -0.58 19.07 6.63
CA GLY A 124 0.64 19.58 6.00
C GLY A 124 1.20 18.63 4.94
N VAL A 125 1.09 17.33 5.15
CA VAL A 125 1.50 16.30 4.18
C VAL A 125 0.56 16.30 2.99
N VAL A 126 -0.76 16.31 3.24
CA VAL A 126 -1.77 16.40 2.17
C VAL A 126 -1.51 17.60 1.27
N LYS A 127 -1.15 18.75 1.85
CA LYS A 127 -0.78 19.96 1.09
C LYS A 127 0.55 19.82 0.32
N ALA A 128 1.54 19.14 0.88
CA ALA A 128 2.86 18.99 0.25
C ALA A 128 2.89 17.95 -0.87
N LEU A 129 2.00 16.96 -0.87
CA LEU A 129 1.99 15.88 -1.86
C LEU A 129 1.88 16.38 -3.33
N PRO A 130 0.92 17.25 -3.71
CA PRO A 130 0.82 17.77 -5.07
C PRO A 130 2.07 18.52 -5.54
N ASP A 131 2.67 19.32 -4.65
CA ASP A 131 3.88 20.12 -4.91
C ASP A 131 5.09 19.22 -5.21
N ASN A 132 5.09 17.99 -4.67
CA ASN A 132 6.08 16.95 -4.96
C ASN A 132 5.71 16.06 -6.14
N GLY A 133 4.66 16.40 -6.88
CA GLY A 133 4.23 15.66 -8.06
C GLY A 133 3.31 14.47 -7.78
N PHE A 134 2.97 14.15 -6.52
CA PHE A 134 2.00 13.10 -6.22
C PHE A 134 0.60 13.49 -6.69
N ARG A 135 -0.19 12.48 -7.07
CA ARG A 135 -1.52 12.64 -7.68
C ARG A 135 -2.59 11.84 -6.96
N LEU A 136 -2.19 10.82 -6.22
CA LEU A 136 -3.09 9.98 -5.44
C LEU A 136 -2.54 9.77 -4.04
N LEU A 137 -3.42 9.93 -3.04
CA LEU A 137 -3.18 9.61 -1.64
C LEU A 137 -4.09 8.45 -1.23
N ALA A 138 -3.49 7.36 -0.75
CA ALA A 138 -4.18 6.26 -0.08
C ALA A 138 -3.93 6.37 1.44
N ASP A 139 -5.00 6.58 2.21
CA ASP A 139 -4.96 6.64 3.67
C ASP A 139 -5.91 5.60 4.29
N LEU A 140 -6.09 5.67 5.61
CA LEU A 140 -6.93 4.75 6.36
C LEU A 140 -8.39 4.72 5.88
N HIS A 141 -8.93 5.85 5.44
CA HIS A 141 -10.36 6.05 5.22
C HIS A 141 -10.74 6.15 3.74
N GLY A 142 -9.79 6.42 2.85
CA GLY A 142 -10.09 6.52 1.43
C GLY A 142 -8.90 6.62 0.50
N ILE A 143 -9.26 6.78 -0.76
CA ILE A 143 -8.35 7.03 -1.89
C ILE A 143 -8.70 8.41 -2.44
N THR A 144 -7.78 9.35 -2.32
CA THR A 144 -7.99 10.74 -2.69
C THR A 144 -7.19 11.07 -3.95
N ASP A 145 -7.87 11.56 -4.99
CA ASP A 145 -7.25 12.22 -6.12
C ASP A 145 -6.88 13.64 -5.71
N LEU A 146 -5.58 13.89 -5.65
CA LEU A 146 -5.02 15.16 -5.17
C LEU A 146 -5.16 16.28 -6.20
N VAL A 147 -5.41 15.97 -7.47
CA VAL A 147 -5.63 16.96 -8.53
C VAL A 147 -7.10 17.35 -8.62
N ARG A 148 -7.99 16.36 -8.52
CA ARG A 148 -9.44 16.57 -8.65
C ARG A 148 -10.14 16.83 -7.33
N HIS A 149 -9.42 16.69 -6.21
CA HIS A 149 -9.95 16.81 -4.85
C HIS A 149 -11.19 15.92 -4.59
N THR A 150 -11.21 14.74 -5.20
CA THR A 150 -12.26 13.73 -4.98
C THR A 150 -11.72 12.59 -4.15
N THR A 151 -12.56 12.03 -3.28
CA THR A 151 -12.18 10.91 -2.42
C THR A 151 -13.18 9.77 -2.56
N VAL A 152 -12.67 8.58 -2.89
CA VAL A 152 -13.42 7.33 -2.76
C VAL A 152 -13.28 6.88 -1.31
N ARG A 153 -14.39 6.88 -0.56
CA ARG A 153 -14.41 6.40 0.81
C ARG A 153 -14.36 4.88 0.81
N SER A 154 -13.30 4.34 1.39
CA SER A 154 -13.04 2.90 1.45
C SER A 154 -11.98 2.67 2.51
N ARG A 155 -12.37 2.12 3.66
CA ARG A 155 -11.43 1.87 4.76
C ARG A 155 -10.50 0.71 4.40
N VAL A 156 -9.20 0.85 4.69
CA VAL A 156 -8.25 -0.26 4.57
C VAL A 156 -8.39 -1.24 5.74
N LEU A 157 -8.39 -2.53 5.43
CA LEU A 157 -8.40 -3.65 6.36
C LEU A 157 -6.98 -4.21 6.43
N GLY A 158 -6.20 -3.76 7.41
CA GLY A 158 -4.79 -4.10 7.48
C GLY A 158 -4.43 -5.13 8.56
N ILE A 159 -3.28 -5.80 8.36
CA ILE A 159 -2.63 -6.68 9.33
C ILE A 159 -1.17 -6.24 9.51
N GLY A 160 -0.81 -5.80 10.72
CA GLY A 160 0.48 -5.15 10.99
C GLY A 160 0.52 -3.68 10.60
N GLU A 161 1.70 -3.03 10.70
CA GLU A 161 1.90 -1.61 10.30
C GLU A 161 0.85 -0.64 10.90
N GLY A 162 0.67 -0.71 12.21
CA GLY A 162 -0.35 0.06 12.94
C GLY A 162 -1.66 -0.71 13.19
N PHE A 163 -1.85 -1.87 12.55
CA PHE A 163 -2.93 -2.80 12.84
C PHE A 163 -2.48 -3.96 13.74
N LEU A 164 -3.48 -4.58 14.37
CA LEU A 164 -3.36 -5.81 15.17
C LEU A 164 -3.03 -7.01 14.28
N THR A 165 -2.57 -8.11 14.89
CA THR A 165 -2.15 -9.34 14.17
C THR A 165 -2.66 -10.63 14.82
N GLU A 166 -3.45 -10.50 15.88
CA GLU A 166 -4.03 -11.58 16.64
C GLU A 166 -5.08 -12.35 15.81
N PRO A 167 -5.31 -13.65 16.10
CA PRO A 167 -6.23 -14.47 15.30
C PRO A 167 -7.65 -13.89 15.19
N TRP A 168 -8.17 -13.29 16.26
CA TRP A 168 -9.50 -12.66 16.24
C TRP A 168 -9.54 -11.45 15.30
N TRP A 169 -8.45 -10.68 15.20
CA TRP A 169 -8.33 -9.54 14.30
C TRP A 169 -8.26 -10.01 12.84
N CYS A 170 -7.46 -11.04 12.58
CA CYS A 170 -7.38 -11.68 11.28
C CYS A 170 -8.77 -12.14 10.81
N ARG A 171 -9.55 -12.78 11.69
CA ARG A 171 -10.96 -13.12 11.42
C ARG A 171 -11.83 -11.89 11.13
N MET A 172 -11.64 -10.80 11.87
CA MET A 172 -12.37 -9.55 11.63
C MET A 172 -12.05 -8.90 10.28
N VAL A 173 -10.79 -9.00 9.81
CA VAL A 173 -10.39 -8.55 8.47
C VAL A 173 -11.16 -9.34 7.40
N VAL A 174 -11.16 -10.67 7.48
CA VAL A 174 -11.88 -11.56 6.55
C VAL A 174 -13.38 -11.23 6.51
N LEU A 175 -14.05 -11.19 7.66
CA LEU A 175 -15.48 -10.89 7.76
C LEU A 175 -15.83 -9.47 7.26
N SER A 176 -14.91 -8.53 7.40
CA SER A 176 -15.11 -7.16 6.92
C SER A 176 -14.93 -7.06 5.41
N ALA A 177 -13.95 -7.77 4.85
CA ALA A 177 -13.74 -7.86 3.40
C ALA A 177 -14.96 -8.45 2.70
N GLU A 178 -15.47 -9.58 3.19
CA GLU A 178 -16.68 -10.24 2.68
C GLU A 178 -17.89 -9.30 2.72
N ARG A 179 -18.11 -8.61 3.85
CA ARG A 179 -19.24 -7.67 4.00
C ARG A 179 -19.17 -6.51 2.99
N ILE A 180 -17.98 -5.98 2.74
CA ILE A 180 -17.77 -4.88 1.78
C ILE A 180 -17.97 -5.41 0.35
N ALA A 181 -17.40 -6.58 0.03
CA ALA A 181 -17.51 -7.21 -1.28
C ALA A 181 -18.97 -7.51 -1.65
N ARG A 182 -19.73 -8.12 -0.73
CA ARG A 182 -21.16 -8.41 -0.91
C ARG A 182 -22.01 -7.17 -1.21
N ARG A 183 -21.57 -5.99 -0.77
CA ARG A 183 -22.25 -4.70 -1.01
C ARG A 183 -21.75 -4.00 -2.28
N GLY A 184 -20.88 -4.62 -3.07
CA GLY A 184 -20.27 -4.02 -4.26
C GLY A 184 -19.32 -2.86 -3.93
N GLY A 185 -18.74 -2.84 -2.73
CA GLY A 185 -17.83 -1.78 -2.29
C GLY A 185 -16.38 -1.99 -2.77
N VAL A 186 -15.50 -1.06 -2.38
CA VAL A 186 -14.05 -1.17 -2.60
C VAL A 186 -13.41 -1.83 -1.38
N VAL A 187 -13.00 -3.09 -1.54
CA VAL A 187 -12.22 -3.84 -0.56
C VAL A 187 -10.76 -3.46 -0.70
N ARG A 188 -10.15 -3.00 0.40
CA ARG A 188 -8.72 -2.67 0.48
C ARG A 188 -8.12 -3.51 1.59
N VAL A 189 -7.31 -4.51 1.27
CA VAL A 189 -6.61 -5.35 2.24
C VAL A 189 -5.12 -5.06 2.19
N ALA A 190 -4.47 -4.97 3.35
CA ALA A 190 -3.04 -4.64 3.43
C ALA A 190 -2.33 -5.49 4.48
N VAL A 191 -1.08 -5.86 4.24
CA VAL A 191 -0.27 -6.62 5.19
C VAL A 191 1.18 -6.14 5.22
N ALA A 192 1.74 -6.02 6.42
CA ALA A 192 3.18 -5.78 6.55
C ALA A 192 3.94 -7.09 6.33
N ALA A 193 4.93 -7.08 5.43
CA ALA A 193 5.58 -8.29 4.91
C ALA A 193 6.11 -9.23 6.00
N ARG A 194 6.68 -8.70 7.09
CA ARG A 194 7.17 -9.48 8.24
C ARG A 194 6.12 -10.40 8.90
N HIS A 195 4.83 -10.18 8.62
CA HIS A 195 3.73 -11.01 9.14
C HIS A 195 3.31 -12.11 8.17
N LEU A 196 3.74 -12.09 6.91
CA LEU A 196 3.42 -13.11 5.91
C LEU A 196 3.98 -14.50 6.26
N ARG A 197 5.14 -14.56 6.93
CA ARG A 197 5.68 -15.83 7.48
C ARG A 197 4.79 -16.49 8.55
N LYS A 198 3.81 -15.77 9.10
CA LYS A 198 2.89 -16.31 10.11
C LYS A 198 1.65 -16.87 9.42
N PRO A 199 1.24 -18.12 9.69
CA PRO A 199 0.13 -18.74 8.97
C PRO A 199 -1.20 -18.01 9.17
N GLY A 200 -1.47 -17.44 10.35
CA GLY A 200 -2.71 -16.70 10.63
C GLY A 200 -2.91 -15.46 9.73
N PRO A 201 -2.00 -14.47 9.79
CA PRO A 201 -2.01 -13.32 8.88
C PRO A 201 -2.04 -13.68 7.39
N LEU A 202 -1.24 -14.66 6.97
CA LEU A 202 -1.19 -15.11 5.58
C LEU A 202 -2.55 -15.66 5.14
N GLN A 203 -3.10 -16.63 5.90
CA GLN A 203 -4.38 -17.24 5.57
C GLN A 203 -5.50 -16.21 5.55
N ALA A 204 -5.52 -15.25 6.49
CA ALA A 204 -6.53 -14.20 6.51
C ALA A 204 -6.47 -13.28 5.28
N MET A 205 -5.27 -13.00 4.75
CA MET A 205 -5.14 -12.27 3.49
C MET A 205 -5.69 -13.09 2.31
N LEU A 206 -5.36 -14.37 2.25
CA LEU A 206 -5.85 -15.28 1.19
C LEU A 206 -7.38 -15.40 1.25
N ASP A 207 -7.96 -15.66 2.42
CA ASP A 207 -9.41 -15.77 2.62
C ASP A 207 -10.14 -14.48 2.26
N ALA A 208 -9.60 -13.32 2.63
CA ALA A 208 -10.19 -12.03 2.29
C ALA A 208 -10.18 -11.76 0.78
N VAL A 209 -9.12 -12.18 0.08
CA VAL A 209 -9.02 -12.11 -1.38
C VAL A 209 -10.03 -13.07 -2.02
N ASP A 210 -10.04 -14.33 -1.61
CA ASP A 210 -10.89 -15.38 -2.18
C ASP A 210 -12.38 -15.06 -2.01
N LEU A 211 -12.80 -14.57 -0.83
CA LEU A 211 -14.18 -14.12 -0.61
C LEU A 211 -14.54 -12.88 -1.43
N SER A 212 -13.60 -11.96 -1.62
CA SER A 212 -13.83 -10.77 -2.46
C SER A 212 -14.03 -11.16 -3.92
N LEU A 213 -13.21 -12.08 -4.44
CA LEU A 213 -13.33 -12.63 -5.78
C LEU A 213 -14.63 -13.42 -5.96
N MET A 214 -15.01 -14.23 -4.97
CA MET A 214 -16.26 -14.99 -4.96
C MET A 214 -17.49 -14.08 -5.08
N HIS A 215 -17.45 -12.90 -4.47
CA HIS A 215 -18.49 -11.87 -4.60
C HIS A 215 -18.36 -10.99 -5.86
N GLY A 216 -17.47 -11.35 -6.78
CA GLY A 216 -17.30 -10.68 -8.08
C GLY A 216 -16.57 -9.35 -8.00
N CYS A 217 -15.79 -9.07 -6.96
CA CYS A 217 -14.93 -7.89 -6.94
C CYS A 217 -13.88 -7.98 -8.05
N ALA A 218 -13.76 -6.94 -8.87
CA ALA A 218 -12.71 -6.85 -9.88
C ALA A 218 -11.37 -6.49 -9.21
N PRO A 219 -10.31 -7.32 -9.36
CA PRO A 219 -8.98 -7.02 -8.85
C PRO A 219 -8.37 -5.80 -9.52
N THR A 220 -7.67 -4.99 -8.74
CA THR A 220 -7.01 -3.79 -9.22
C THR A 220 -5.91 -3.33 -8.27
N VAL A 221 -5.19 -2.29 -8.67
CA VAL A 221 -4.12 -1.65 -7.90
C VAL A 221 -4.42 -0.18 -7.70
N TYR A 222 -3.75 0.46 -6.75
CA TYR A 222 -3.75 1.92 -6.74
C TYR A 222 -3.19 2.43 -8.06
N ARG A 223 -3.95 3.29 -8.74
CA ARG A 223 -3.53 3.89 -10.01
C ARG A 223 -4.21 5.24 -10.17
N TRP A 224 -3.49 6.16 -10.78
CA TRP A 224 -4.03 7.46 -11.17
C TRP A 224 -3.91 7.61 -12.68
N ARG A 225 -5.01 8.01 -13.33
CA ARG A 225 -5.08 8.27 -14.78
C ARG A 225 -5.72 9.63 -15.00
N ARG A 226 -5.10 10.46 -15.85
CA ARG A 226 -5.53 11.84 -16.13
C ARG A 226 -6.97 11.94 -16.65
N ASP A 227 -7.44 10.91 -17.36
CA ASP A 227 -8.73 10.96 -18.06
C ASP A 227 -9.82 10.05 -17.45
N LYS A 228 -9.52 9.38 -16.33
CA LYS A 228 -10.48 8.47 -15.66
C LYS A 228 -10.77 8.88 -14.23
N ALA A 229 -12.04 8.77 -13.82
CA ALA A 229 -12.43 8.90 -12.42
C ALA A 229 -11.72 7.85 -11.55
N ILE A 230 -11.54 8.12 -10.26
CA ILE A 230 -10.83 7.23 -9.31
C ILE A 230 -11.41 5.81 -9.33
N LEU A 231 -12.74 5.67 -9.46
CA LEU A 231 -13.44 4.38 -9.50
C LEU A 231 -13.22 3.57 -10.79
N ASP A 232 -12.76 4.22 -11.87
CA ASP A 232 -12.38 3.56 -13.12
C ASP A 232 -10.86 3.31 -13.20
N ALA A 233 -10.12 3.78 -12.18
CA ALA A 233 -8.68 3.62 -12.03
C ALA A 233 -8.30 2.64 -10.90
N ALA A 234 -9.19 2.43 -9.92
CA ALA A 234 -9.24 1.25 -9.05
C ALA A 234 -10.24 0.26 -9.63
#